data_AF-A0AA42GVT3-F1
#
_entry.id   AF-A0AA42GVT3-F1
#
_cell.length_a   1.000
_cell.length_b   1.000
_cell.length_c   1.000
_cell.angle_alpha   90.00
_cell.angle_beta   90.00
_cell.angle_gamma   90.00
#
_symmetry.space_group_name_H-M   'P 1'
#
loop_
_entity.id
_entity.type
_entity.pdbx_description
1 polymer ?
#
loop_
_entity_poly.entity_id
_entity_poly.type
_entity_poly.pdbx_seq_one_letter_code
_entity_poly.pdbx_strand_id
1 'polypeptide(L)'
;MLQPHDNLNVGRFTLSACAMAIVAMSLLVTPTWTNANESADAKNAGHMQDGMSMTGDADYDFAANMRMHHQMGVDMAKTELKNGKDAEMRRMAEDIITAQQKEIAALDQWLKARKKP
;
A
#
# COMPACT_ATOMS: atom_id res chain seq x y z
N MET A 1 53.51 1.04 -8.00
CA MET A 1 52.20 1.72 -8.06
C MET A 1 51.18 0.77 -7.46
N LEU A 2 51.23 0.67 -6.13
CA LEU A 2 50.42 -0.17 -5.24
C LEU A 2 49.83 0.82 -4.23
N GLN A 3 48.56 0.66 -3.87
CA GLN A 3 47.95 1.50 -2.85
C GLN A 3 48.59 1.23 -1.47
N PRO A 4 48.73 2.25 -0.62
CA PRO A 4 48.66 2.08 0.82
C PRO A 4 47.32 2.57 1.35
N HIS A 5 46.67 1.68 2.09
CA HIS A 5 45.58 1.96 3.00
C HIS A 5 46.09 2.78 4.19
N ASP A 6 45.25 3.68 4.71
CA ASP A 6 45.05 3.96 6.14
C ASP A 6 43.82 4.90 6.25
N ASN A 7 42.63 4.40 6.62
CA ASN A 7 42.12 4.10 7.97
C ASN A 7 41.48 5.30 8.70
N LEU A 8 40.15 5.23 8.72
CA LEU A 8 39.23 5.61 9.80
C LEU A 8 39.12 7.10 10.20
N ASN A 9 38.06 7.75 9.70
CA ASN A 9 37.32 8.71 10.51
C ASN A 9 35.84 8.33 10.55
N VAL A 10 35.35 8.19 11.78
CA VAL A 10 34.05 7.70 12.18
C VAL A 10 33.05 8.85 12.09
N GLY A 11 32.03 8.74 11.26
CA GLY A 11 30.90 9.65 11.30
C GLY A 11 30.19 9.84 9.97
N ARG A 12 28.87 9.61 9.99
CA ARG A 12 27.87 9.84 8.92
C ARG A 12 27.77 8.73 7.86
N PHE A 13 27.12 7.64 8.24
CA PHE A 13 26.35 6.84 7.30
C PHE A 13 24.92 7.36 7.25
N THR A 14 24.65 8.23 6.27
CA THR A 14 23.29 8.45 5.77
C THR A 14 23.21 7.77 4.41
N LEU A 15 22.42 6.69 4.31
CA LEU A 15 21.46 6.36 3.25
C LEU A 15 21.29 4.83 3.11
N SER A 16 20.04 4.41 3.32
CA SER A 16 19.28 3.46 2.51
C SER A 16 19.94 2.12 2.11
N ALA A 17 19.53 1.05 2.81
CA ALA A 17 19.17 -0.20 2.15
C ALA A 17 18.24 -1.01 3.05
N CYS A 18 17.00 -1.18 2.59
CA CYS A 18 16.11 -2.26 2.99
C CYS A 18 16.85 -3.61 2.84
N ALA A 19 16.90 -4.42 3.90
CA ALA A 19 16.93 -5.87 3.75
C ALA A 19 16.48 -6.50 5.07
N MET A 20 15.45 -7.31 4.96
CA MET A 20 14.71 -7.89 6.06
C MET A 20 15.58 -8.85 6.88
N ALA A 21 15.36 -8.85 8.19
CA ALA A 21 15.78 -9.94 9.05
C ALA A 21 15.07 -11.24 8.60
N ILE A 22 15.80 -12.15 7.96
CA ILE A 22 15.34 -13.52 7.75
C ILE A 22 15.63 -14.27 9.06
N VAL A 23 14.61 -14.37 9.93
CA VAL A 23 14.61 -15.38 10.98
C VAL A 23 14.16 -16.68 10.33
N ALA A 24 15.10 -17.58 10.05
CA ALA A 24 14.81 -18.96 9.70
C ALA A 24 14.39 -19.70 10.97
N MET A 25 13.08 -19.70 11.26
CA MET A 25 12.49 -20.60 12.27
C MET A 25 11.88 -21.80 11.55
N SER A 26 12.66 -22.87 11.38
CA SER A 26 12.16 -24.17 10.94
C SER A 26 11.35 -24.81 12.06
N LEU A 27 10.03 -24.57 12.08
CA LEU A 27 9.08 -25.32 12.89
C LEU A 27 8.55 -26.50 12.07
N LEU A 28 8.83 -27.71 12.56
CA LEU A 28 8.16 -28.94 12.15
C LEU A 28 6.67 -28.81 12.49
N VAL A 29 5.82 -28.57 11.49
CA VAL A 29 4.36 -28.67 11.65
C VAL A 29 3.92 -30.00 11.07
N THR A 30 3.64 -30.97 11.94
CA THR A 30 2.84 -32.15 11.56
C THR A 30 1.37 -31.73 11.46
N PRO A 31 0.66 -32.01 10.35
CA PRO A 31 -0.77 -31.72 10.27
C PRO A 31 -1.56 -32.93 10.77
N THR A 32 -2.17 -32.83 11.95
CA THR A 32 -3.26 -33.74 12.34
C THR A 32 -4.41 -32.98 12.94
N TRP A 33 -5.13 -32.22 12.11
CA TRP A 33 -6.47 -31.74 12.44
C TRP A 33 -7.31 -31.67 11.16
N THR A 34 -7.80 -32.82 10.70
CA THR A 34 -9.08 -32.83 10.00
C THR A 34 -10.16 -32.90 11.07
N ASN A 35 -10.94 -31.83 11.23
CA ASN A 35 -12.24 -31.93 11.89
C ASN A 35 -13.26 -31.25 11.00
N ALA A 36 -14.19 -32.08 10.52
CA ALA A 36 -15.35 -31.69 9.76
C ALA A 36 -16.33 -30.95 10.66
N ASN A 37 -16.60 -29.69 10.33
CA ASN A 37 -17.87 -29.04 10.59
C ASN A 37 -18.31 -28.31 9.32
N GLU A 38 -18.80 -29.10 8.38
CA GLU A 38 -19.64 -28.62 7.30
C GLU A 38 -20.96 -28.12 7.89
N SER A 39 -21.25 -26.82 7.74
CA SER A 39 -22.51 -26.29 7.17
C SER A 39 -22.82 -24.86 7.64
N ALA A 40 -23.33 -24.09 6.68
CA ALA A 40 -23.99 -22.80 6.81
C ALA A 40 -23.08 -21.59 7.12
N ASP A 41 -22.44 -21.06 6.07
CA ASP A 41 -22.53 -19.62 5.74
C ASP A 41 -21.89 -19.26 4.37
N ALA A 42 -22.02 -20.14 3.38
CA ALA A 42 -21.70 -19.84 1.98
C ALA A 42 -22.76 -18.93 1.31
N LYS A 43 -23.35 -17.99 2.06
CA LYS A 43 -24.35 -17.04 1.59
C LYS A 43 -24.06 -15.61 2.06
N ASN A 44 -22.81 -15.17 1.93
CA ASN A 44 -22.51 -13.75 1.80
C ASN A 44 -21.25 -13.46 0.95
N ALA A 45 -20.91 -14.35 0.01
CA ALA A 45 -19.90 -14.07 -1.02
C ALA A 45 -20.49 -13.21 -2.17
N GLY A 46 -21.51 -12.41 -1.89
CA GLY A 46 -22.18 -11.54 -2.83
C GLY A 46 -21.69 -10.11 -2.66
N HIS A 47 -21.05 -9.59 -3.71
CA HIS A 47 -20.88 -8.17 -4.00
C HIS A 47 -19.70 -7.42 -3.31
N MET A 48 -18.47 -7.88 -3.55
CA MET A 48 -17.33 -6.96 -3.66
C MET A 48 -16.57 -7.15 -4.98
N GLN A 49 -17.33 -7.32 -6.06
CA GLN A 49 -16.83 -7.31 -7.43
C GLN A 49 -17.66 -6.37 -8.31
N ASP A 50 -18.02 -5.19 -7.80
CA ASP A 50 -18.13 -4.03 -8.70
C ASP A 50 -16.70 -3.50 -8.91
N GLY A 51 -15.83 -4.38 -9.43
CA GLY A 51 -14.61 -3.96 -10.08
C GLY A 51 -15.03 -3.02 -11.19
N MET A 52 -14.49 -1.81 -11.19
CA MET A 52 -14.84 -0.78 -12.18
C MET A 52 -14.90 -1.41 -13.56
N SER A 53 -16.08 -1.32 -14.18
CA SER A 53 -16.27 -1.82 -15.54
C SER A 53 -15.25 -1.13 -16.43
N MET A 54 -14.26 -1.90 -16.87
CA MET A 54 -13.17 -1.43 -17.71
C MET A 54 -13.77 -0.94 -19.02
N THR A 55 -13.48 0.31 -19.36
CA THR A 55 -13.99 0.94 -20.58
C THR A 55 -13.27 0.42 -21.83
N GLY A 56 -12.09 -0.19 -21.66
CA GLY A 56 -11.21 -0.59 -22.76
C GLY A 56 -10.25 0.52 -23.20
N ASP A 57 -10.41 1.73 -22.66
CA ASP A 57 -9.42 2.80 -22.73
C ASP A 57 -8.49 2.67 -21.52
N ALA A 58 -7.25 2.25 -21.76
CA ALA A 58 -6.27 2.01 -20.72
C ALA A 58 -5.94 3.27 -19.92
N ASP A 59 -5.90 4.44 -20.55
CA ASP A 59 -5.58 5.70 -19.88
C ASP A 59 -6.73 6.12 -18.97
N TYR A 60 -7.97 6.00 -19.47
CA TYR A 60 -9.17 6.31 -18.69
C TYR A 60 -9.31 5.38 -17.50
N ASP A 61 -9.16 4.07 -17.74
CA ASP A 61 -9.29 3.05 -16.70
C ASP A 61 -8.18 3.20 -15.65
N PHE A 62 -6.94 3.50 -16.06
CA PHE A 62 -5.85 3.81 -15.14
C PHE A 62 -6.17 5.02 -14.27
N ALA A 63 -6.60 6.13 -14.88
CA ALA A 63 -6.89 7.36 -14.15
C ALA A 63 -8.05 7.20 -13.17
N ALA A 64 -9.13 6.51 -13.59
CA ALA A 64 -10.28 6.24 -12.75
C ALA A 64 -9.92 5.32 -11.57
N ASN A 65 -9.18 4.24 -11.85
CA ASN A 65 -8.77 3.28 -10.82
C ASN A 65 -7.79 3.90 -9.82
N MET A 66 -6.81 4.68 -10.29
CA MET A 66 -5.84 5.33 -9.39
C MET A 66 -6.47 6.42 -8.54
N ARG A 67 -7.45 7.15 -9.07
CA ARG A 67 -8.21 8.12 -8.27
C ARG A 67 -8.90 7.43 -7.09
N MET A 68 -9.54 6.29 -7.33
CA MET A 68 -10.20 5.51 -6.28
C MET A 68 -9.21 4.86 -5.32
N HIS A 69 -8.12 4.30 -5.83
CA HIS A 69 -7.04 3.75 -5.02
C HIS A 69 -6.45 4.79 -4.05
N HIS A 70 -6.18 6.00 -4.53
CA HIS A 70 -5.72 7.10 -3.69
C HIS A 70 -6.77 7.54 -2.68
N GLN A 71 -8.05 7.56 -3.04
CA GLN A 71 -9.11 7.89 -2.08
C GLN A 71 -9.13 6.91 -0.90
N MET A 72 -8.95 5.61 -1.16
CA MET A 72 -8.82 4.61 -0.09
C MET A 72 -7.61 4.89 0.82
N GLY A 73 -6.46 5.26 0.25
CA GLY A 73 -5.28 5.64 1.01
C GLY A 73 -5.50 6.86 1.91
N VAL A 74 -6.18 7.89 1.39
CA VAL A 74 -6.57 9.08 2.17
C VAL A 74 -7.51 8.71 3.33
N ASP A 75 -8.48 7.83 3.10
CA ASP A 75 -9.44 7.45 4.13
C ASP A 75 -8.81 6.58 5.24
N MET A 76 -7.88 5.70 4.88
CA MET A 76 -7.05 4.98 5.85
C MET A 76 -6.16 5.93 6.66
N ALA A 77 -5.49 6.89 6.00
CA ALA A 77 -4.65 7.86 6.68
C ALA A 77 -5.46 8.75 7.65
N LYS A 78 -6.68 9.16 7.28
CA LYS A 78 -7.60 9.86 8.20
C LYS A 78 -7.98 9.01 9.40
N THR A 79 -8.14 7.71 9.21
CA THR A 79 -8.43 6.77 10.31
C THR A 79 -7.25 6.68 11.27
N GLU A 80 -6.02 6.65 10.76
CA GLU A 80 -4.79 6.72 11.57
C GLU A 80 -4.71 8.05 12.35
N LEU A 81 -5.03 9.19 11.73
CA LEU A 81 -5.05 10.47 12.46
C LEU A 81 -6.11 10.53 13.55
N LYS A 82 -7.23 9.81 13.38
CA LYS A 82 -8.31 9.76 14.36
C LYS A 82 -8.01 8.84 15.55
N ASN A 83 -7.44 7.66 15.27
CA ASN A 83 -7.35 6.56 16.25
C ASN A 83 -5.91 6.21 16.64
N GLY A 84 -4.95 6.52 15.78
CA GLY A 84 -3.54 6.23 15.94
C GLY A 84 -2.86 7.08 17.00
N LYS A 85 -1.86 6.50 17.66
CA LYS A 85 -1.17 7.09 18.82
C LYS A 85 0.33 7.28 18.59
N ASP A 86 0.92 6.55 17.65
CA ASP A 86 2.33 6.66 17.33
C ASP A 86 2.59 7.96 16.55
N ALA A 87 3.55 8.75 17.01
CA ALA A 87 3.80 10.08 16.44
C ALA A 87 4.36 10.00 15.01
N GLU A 88 5.16 8.96 14.71
CA GLU A 88 5.77 8.77 13.40
C GLU A 88 4.72 8.33 12.38
N MET A 89 3.82 7.41 12.77
CA MET A 89 2.71 6.96 11.93
C MET A 89 1.67 8.04 11.65
N ARG A 90 1.37 8.87 12.64
CA ARG A 90 0.50 10.03 12.42
C ARG A 90 1.12 11.04 11.46
N ARG A 91 2.42 11.32 11.57
CA ARG A 91 3.12 12.18 10.62
C ARG A 91 3.10 11.59 9.21
N MET A 92 3.34 10.30 9.07
CA MET A 92 3.23 9.61 7.78
C MET A 92 1.81 9.71 7.20
N ALA A 93 0.77 9.63 8.02
CA ALA A 93 -0.61 9.80 7.57
C ALA A 93 -0.89 11.22 7.05
N GLU A 94 -0.35 12.27 7.67
CA GLU A 94 -0.45 13.65 7.17
C GLU A 94 0.23 13.82 5.80
N ASP A 95 1.41 13.22 5.64
CA ASP A 95 2.17 13.23 4.39
C ASP A 95 1.39 12.49 3.27
N ILE A 96 0.82 11.32 3.59
CA ILE A 96 -0.01 10.53 2.66
C ILE A 96 -1.24 11.34 2.21
N ILE A 97 -1.96 11.98 3.14
CA ILE A 97 -3.14 12.79 2.81
C ILE A 97 -2.75 13.91 1.85
N THR A 98 -1.67 14.64 2.15
CA THR A 98 -1.22 15.78 1.35
C THR A 98 -0.83 15.34 -0.07
N ALA A 99 -0.05 14.27 -0.21
CA ALA A 99 0.41 13.78 -1.50
C ALA A 99 -0.77 13.24 -2.33
N GLN A 100 -1.59 12.35 -1.76
CA GLN A 100 -2.63 11.66 -2.52
C GLN A 100 -3.81 12.59 -2.85
N GLN A 101 -4.11 13.60 -2.04
CA GLN A 101 -5.10 14.63 -2.40
C GLN A 101 -4.68 15.44 -3.63
N LYS A 102 -3.39 15.76 -3.75
CA LYS A 102 -2.85 16.44 -4.93
C LYS A 102 -2.97 15.56 -6.19
N GLU A 103 -2.68 14.27 -6.07
CA GLU A 103 -2.80 13.31 -7.17
C GLU A 103 -4.27 13.10 -7.57
N ILE A 104 -5.19 12.98 -6.61
CA ILE A 104 -6.64 12.93 -6.86
C ILE A 104 -7.10 14.16 -7.64
N ALA A 105 -6.68 15.36 -7.26
CA ALA A 105 -7.05 16.59 -7.96
C ALA A 105 -6.56 16.60 -9.42
N ALA A 106 -5.34 16.13 -9.67
CA ALA A 106 -4.79 16.01 -11.02
C ALA A 106 -5.56 14.97 -11.86
N LEU A 107 -5.88 13.82 -11.28
CA LEU A 107 -6.66 12.77 -11.94
C LEU A 107 -8.10 13.22 -12.22
N ASP A 108 -8.74 13.93 -11.28
CA ASP A 108 -10.07 14.51 -11.46
C ASP A 108 -10.10 15.54 -12.59
N GLN A 109 -9.08 16.40 -12.67
CA GLN A 109 -8.95 17.34 -13.77
C GLN A 109 -8.78 16.62 -15.11
N TRP A 110 -7.93 15.58 -15.15
CA TRP A 110 -7.68 14.80 -16.35
C TRP A 110 -8.92 14.05 -16.84
N LEU A 111 -9.68 13.45 -15.91
CA LEU A 111 -10.92 12.72 -16.18
C LEU A 111 -12.03 13.67 -16.63
N LYS A 112 -12.18 14.85 -16.01
CA LYS A 112 -13.18 15.84 -16.40
C LYS A 112 -12.93 16.42 -17.80
N ALA A 113 -11.67 16.53 -18.20
CA ALA A 113 -11.29 17.03 -19.52
C ALA A 113 -11.59 16.03 -20.65
N ARG A 114 -11.93 14.77 -20.33
CA ARG A 114 -12.21 13.71 -21.30
C ARG A 114 -13.61 13.17 -21.11
N LYS A 115 -14.25 12.79 -22.21
CA LYS A 115 -15.52 12.08 -22.14
C LYS A 115 -15.21 10.63 -21.76
N LYS A 116 -15.97 10.05 -20.83
CA LYS A 116 -15.92 8.60 -20.60
C LYS A 116 -16.15 7.90 -21.95
N PRO A 117 -15.25 6.99 -22.38
CA PRO A 117 -15.38 6.29 -23.65
C PRO A 117 -16.70 5.52 -23.76
#